data_AF-A0A6L6Q6U2-F1
#
_entry.id   AF-A0A6L6Q6U2-F1
#
_cell.length_a   1.000
_cell.length_b   1.000
_cell.length_c   1.000
_cell.angle_alpha   90.00
_cell.angle_beta   90.00
_cell.angle_gamma   90.00
#
_symmetry.space_group_name_H-M   'P 1'
#
loop_
_entity.id
_entity.type
_entity.pdbx_description
1 polymer ?
#
loop_
_entity_poly.entity_id
_entity_poly.type
_entity_poly.pdbx_seq_one_letter_code
_entity_poly.pdbx_strand_id
1 'polypeptide(L)'
;MELPIQMFGHIESMGERLEAIFCRDLDRPDEVMIQWCGSNMQKSAGILMRIFEVNSNTIRLTPLMFYVPDNGGGLFAPPRLENYDQLVKVSSELKLHKNSLVGTWGHESNEGGKVEFFIKKPMKVKARKLRNWSAFKSWASEKRAEGNFVDFRGHGSNTFTLSSTLHRAGRSRSERFCYETMPRFQGFAENILDMRFTRGDPDDFSVAVGLAQHHGLPTPLLDWTASPYVAAFFAFSDALANLSTRPNSTHVRVYSLSRALSSIASPIVSLTAPGKHASYLNIAPRKNPRLLAQQGRFLLTNIVDLEAFLCEAEKVTKIELLTAVDIPISSAVEALEDLYFMGLSAASMFPGLDGVCTMMKHEMNFKQKI
;
A
#
# COMPACT_ATOMS: atom_id res chain seq x y z
N MET A 1 -7.91 -15.76 -18.80
CA MET A 1 -6.68 -16.07 -18.03
C MET A 1 -6.72 -15.35 -16.68
N GLU A 2 -6.46 -16.03 -15.56
CA GLU A 2 -6.47 -15.38 -14.24
C GLU A 2 -5.08 -14.82 -13.89
N LEU A 3 -4.86 -13.54 -14.20
CA LEU A 3 -3.61 -12.82 -13.90
C LEU A 3 -3.71 -12.09 -12.56
N PRO A 4 -2.63 -12.07 -11.74
CA PRO A 4 -2.55 -11.24 -10.56
C PRO A 4 -2.75 -9.76 -10.89
N ILE A 5 -3.24 -8.99 -9.92
CA ILE A 5 -3.36 -7.52 -10.06
C ILE A 5 -2.01 -6.82 -10.16
N GLN A 6 -0.91 -7.46 -9.72
CA GLN A 6 0.43 -6.93 -9.84
C GLN A 6 1.46 -8.02 -10.09
N MET A 7 2.40 -7.76 -10.99
CA MET A 7 3.59 -8.58 -11.20
C MET A 7 4.84 -7.70 -11.36
N PHE A 8 5.98 -8.23 -10.95
CA PHE A 8 7.28 -7.58 -11.13
C PHE A 8 8.10 -8.35 -12.14
N GLY A 9 8.91 -7.63 -12.91
CA GLY A 9 9.56 -8.21 -14.07
C GLY A 9 10.60 -7.30 -14.69
N HIS A 10 10.91 -7.58 -15.95
CA HIS A 10 11.82 -6.79 -16.74
C HIS A 10 11.28 -6.56 -18.15
N ILE A 11 11.65 -5.42 -18.72
CA ILE A 11 11.48 -5.10 -20.14
C ILE A 11 12.84 -4.75 -20.74
N GLU A 12 13.13 -5.30 -21.90
CA GLU A 12 14.28 -4.87 -22.71
C GLU A 12 13.87 -3.67 -23.55
N SER A 13 14.51 -2.52 -23.35
CA SER A 13 14.27 -1.32 -24.15
C SER A 13 15.54 -0.47 -24.20
N MET A 14 15.77 0.21 -25.35
CA MET A 14 16.97 1.02 -25.57
C MET A 14 18.30 0.28 -25.28
N GLY A 15 18.34 -1.03 -25.53
CA GLY A 15 19.51 -1.88 -25.26
C GLY A 15 19.76 -2.21 -23.78
N GLU A 16 18.85 -1.83 -22.88
CA GLU A 16 18.94 -2.10 -21.43
C GLU A 16 17.84 -3.06 -20.96
N ARG A 17 18.14 -3.85 -19.93
CA ARG A 17 17.14 -4.65 -19.20
C ARG A 17 16.66 -3.82 -17.99
N LEU A 18 15.44 -3.31 -18.07
CA LEU A 18 14.87 -2.35 -17.12
C LEU A 18 13.91 -3.07 -16.17
N GLU A 19 13.90 -2.72 -14.88
CA GLU A 19 12.89 -3.22 -13.94
C GLU A 19 11.50 -2.71 -14.34
N ALA A 20 10.52 -3.60 -14.37
CA ALA A 20 9.16 -3.29 -14.79
C ALA A 20 8.11 -3.78 -13.78
N ILE A 21 6.99 -3.07 -13.76
CA ILE A 21 5.79 -3.36 -12.97
C ILE A 21 4.61 -3.48 -13.92
N PHE A 22 3.88 -4.59 -13.78
CA PHE A 22 2.59 -4.83 -14.41
C PHE A 22 1.51 -4.57 -13.36
N CYS A 23 0.56 -3.67 -13.62
CA CYS A 23 -0.54 -3.33 -12.73
C CYS A 23 -1.88 -3.42 -13.46
N ARG A 24 -2.83 -4.18 -12.89
CA ARG A 24 -4.20 -4.36 -13.39
C ARG A 24 -5.20 -4.23 -12.25
N ASP A 25 -6.37 -3.70 -12.56
CA ASP A 25 -7.48 -3.64 -11.62
C ASP A 25 -8.52 -4.73 -11.92
N LEU A 26 -9.08 -5.37 -10.88
CA LEU A 26 -10.11 -6.40 -11.06
C LEU A 26 -11.40 -5.87 -11.68
N ASP A 27 -11.72 -4.58 -11.47
CA ASP A 27 -12.90 -3.93 -12.03
C ASP A 27 -12.69 -3.37 -13.44
N ARG A 28 -11.46 -3.43 -13.98
CA ARG A 28 -11.12 -3.17 -15.39
C ARG A 28 -10.10 -4.19 -15.89
N PRO A 29 -10.52 -5.47 -16.05
CA PRO A 29 -9.60 -6.58 -16.30
C PRO A 29 -9.01 -6.59 -17.72
N ASP A 30 -9.56 -5.78 -18.62
CA ASP A 30 -9.13 -5.59 -20.01
C ASP A 30 -8.09 -4.47 -20.17
N GLU A 31 -7.70 -3.78 -19.09
CA GLU A 31 -6.66 -2.75 -19.11
C GLU A 31 -5.50 -3.11 -18.19
N VAL A 32 -4.27 -2.79 -18.61
CA VAL A 32 -3.06 -2.95 -17.80
C VAL A 32 -2.14 -1.76 -17.96
N MET A 33 -1.66 -1.24 -16.84
CA MET A 33 -0.54 -0.30 -16.80
C MET A 33 0.77 -1.10 -16.69
N ILE A 34 1.66 -0.92 -17.66
CA ILE A 34 3.03 -1.40 -17.59
C ILE A 34 3.94 -0.19 -17.42
N GLN A 35 4.77 -0.19 -16.39
CA GLN A 35 5.72 0.89 -16.12
C GLN A 35 7.10 0.33 -15.83
N TRP A 36 8.15 1.07 -16.19
CA TRP A 36 9.51 0.65 -15.97
C TRP A 36 10.40 1.81 -15.52
N CYS A 37 11.38 1.47 -14.71
CA CYS A 37 12.37 2.40 -14.18
C CYS A 37 13.72 2.13 -14.83
N GLY A 38 14.30 3.15 -15.44
CA GLY A 38 15.65 3.07 -16.00
C GLY A 38 16.75 3.52 -15.07
N SER A 39 17.98 3.44 -15.56
CA SER A 39 19.20 3.92 -14.86
C SER A 39 19.12 5.40 -14.48
N ASN A 40 18.29 6.16 -15.19
CA ASN A 40 17.89 7.51 -14.83
C ASN A 40 16.41 7.73 -15.15
N MET A 41 15.87 8.83 -14.65
CA MET A 41 14.46 9.14 -14.80
C MET A 41 14.04 9.28 -16.27
N GLN A 42 14.89 9.81 -17.16
CA GLN A 42 14.61 9.98 -18.60
C GLN A 42 14.44 8.66 -19.36
N LYS A 43 14.97 7.55 -18.82
CA LYS A 43 14.79 6.19 -19.35
C LYS A 43 13.61 5.45 -18.72
N SER A 44 12.89 6.10 -17.82
CA SER A 44 11.68 5.56 -17.20
C SER A 44 10.46 5.97 -18.02
N ALA A 45 9.45 5.11 -18.08
CA ALA A 45 8.20 5.42 -18.76
C ALA A 45 7.11 4.44 -18.31
N GLY A 46 5.90 4.71 -18.74
CA GLY A 46 4.77 3.80 -18.57
C GLY A 46 3.85 3.80 -19.78
N ILE A 47 3.05 2.76 -19.87
CA ILE A 47 2.14 2.53 -20.97
C ILE A 47 0.90 1.82 -20.45
N LEU A 48 -0.25 2.47 -20.64
CA LEU A 48 -1.54 1.86 -20.47
C LEU A 48 -1.86 1.09 -21.75
N MET A 49 -2.17 -0.20 -21.60
CA MET A 49 -2.46 -1.12 -22.67
C MET A 49 -3.83 -1.75 -22.47
N ARG A 50 -4.49 -2.12 -23.57
CA ARG A 50 -5.63 -3.02 -23.62
C ARG A 50 -5.16 -4.46 -23.77
N ILE A 51 -5.77 -5.36 -23.02
CA ILE A 51 -5.54 -6.81 -23.05
C ILE A 51 -6.57 -7.47 -23.96
N PHE A 52 -6.10 -8.25 -24.94
CA PHE A 52 -6.90 -9.15 -25.75
C PHE A 52 -6.46 -10.59 -25.50
N GLU A 53 -7.35 -11.45 -25.02
CA GLU A 53 -7.06 -12.88 -24.88
C GLU A 53 -7.07 -13.52 -26.27
N VAL A 54 -5.92 -14.06 -26.70
CA VAL A 54 -5.79 -14.78 -27.97
C VAL A 54 -6.21 -16.24 -27.79
N ASN A 55 -5.83 -16.83 -26.65
CA ASN A 55 -6.20 -18.18 -26.22
C ASN A 55 -5.97 -18.30 -24.70
N SER A 56 -6.11 -19.51 -24.13
CA SER A 56 -6.03 -19.75 -22.69
C SER A 56 -4.70 -19.38 -22.02
N ASN A 57 -3.60 -19.29 -22.78
CA ASN A 57 -2.27 -18.97 -22.25
C ASN A 57 -1.60 -17.77 -22.94
N THR A 58 -2.24 -17.10 -23.89
CA THR A 58 -1.63 -16.02 -24.68
C THR A 58 -2.51 -14.78 -24.66
N ILE A 59 -1.89 -13.64 -24.34
CA ILE A 59 -2.51 -12.32 -24.43
C ILE A 59 -1.78 -11.46 -25.45
N ARG A 60 -2.53 -10.62 -26.15
CA ARG A 60 -2.02 -9.53 -26.97
C ARG A 60 -2.31 -8.20 -26.27
N LEU A 61 -1.33 -7.32 -26.25
CA LEU A 61 -1.41 -5.99 -25.67
C LEU A 61 -1.37 -4.95 -26.78
N THR A 62 -2.31 -4.00 -26.76
CA THR A 62 -2.30 -2.83 -27.64
C THR A 62 -2.35 -1.56 -26.82
N PRO A 63 -1.60 -0.52 -27.17
CA PRO A 63 -1.53 0.70 -26.37
C PRO A 63 -2.79 1.54 -26.41
N LEU A 64 -3.05 2.19 -25.28
CA LEU A 64 -4.10 3.17 -25.08
C LEU A 64 -3.50 4.54 -24.76
N MET A 65 -2.46 4.60 -23.92
CA MET A 65 -1.85 5.84 -23.49
C MET A 65 -0.41 5.62 -23.04
N PHE A 66 0.47 6.57 -23.33
CA PHE A 66 1.84 6.56 -22.82
C PHE A 66 2.00 7.59 -21.71
N TYR A 67 2.87 7.27 -20.78
CA TYR A 67 3.23 8.09 -19.65
C TYR A 67 4.73 8.32 -19.67
N VAL A 68 5.10 9.58 -19.51
CA VAL A 68 6.50 10.01 -19.53
C VAL A 68 6.87 10.57 -18.16
N PRO A 69 8.17 10.61 -17.82
CA PRO A 69 8.62 11.18 -16.56
C PRO A 69 8.23 12.64 -16.37
N ASP A 70 7.82 13.00 -15.16
CA ASP A 70 7.73 14.39 -14.72
C ASP A 70 8.92 14.79 -13.83
N ASN A 71 9.00 16.09 -13.53
CA ASN A 71 10.01 16.65 -12.63
C ASN A 71 9.80 16.26 -11.15
N GLY A 72 8.64 15.70 -10.81
CA GLY A 72 8.28 15.23 -9.46
C GLY A 72 8.63 13.75 -9.22
N GLY A 73 9.41 13.12 -10.12
CA GLY A 73 9.80 11.71 -10.04
C GLY A 73 8.65 10.72 -10.25
N GLY A 74 7.52 11.20 -10.76
CA GLY A 74 6.39 10.40 -11.20
C GLY A 74 6.35 10.21 -12.71
N LEU A 75 5.34 9.48 -13.12
CA LEU A 75 4.91 9.37 -14.51
C LEU A 75 3.65 10.20 -14.72
N PHE A 76 3.59 10.93 -15.84
CA PHE A 76 2.42 11.70 -16.23
C PHE A 76 1.99 11.42 -17.67
N ALA A 77 0.68 11.49 -17.90
CA ALA A 77 0.11 11.43 -19.24
C ALA A 77 0.14 12.84 -19.88
N PRO A 78 0.78 13.02 -21.04
CA PRO A 78 0.82 14.31 -21.71
C PRO A 78 -0.57 14.73 -22.23
N PRO A 79 -0.95 16.03 -22.15
CA PRO A 79 -2.29 16.53 -22.46
C PRO A 79 -2.68 16.43 -23.95
N ARG A 80 -1.69 16.35 -24.84
CA ARG A 80 -1.88 15.97 -26.24
C ARG A 80 -1.10 14.69 -26.51
N LEU A 81 -1.74 13.73 -27.15
CA LEU A 81 -1.10 12.56 -27.72
C LEU A 81 -0.37 12.98 -29.00
N GLU A 82 0.62 13.88 -28.89
CA GLU A 82 1.43 14.30 -30.06
C GLU A 82 2.05 13.09 -30.78
N ASN A 83 2.21 11.99 -30.05
CA ASN A 83 2.74 10.73 -30.52
C ASN A 83 1.67 9.64 -30.73
N TYR A 84 0.36 9.96 -30.84
CA TYR A 84 -0.70 8.93 -31.03
C TYR A 84 -0.34 7.96 -32.15
N ASP A 85 0.15 8.49 -33.27
CA ASP A 85 0.59 7.71 -34.43
C ASP A 85 1.78 6.77 -34.13
N GLN A 86 2.61 7.09 -33.14
CA GLN A 86 3.68 6.19 -32.65
C GLN A 86 3.12 5.15 -31.66
N LEU A 87 2.07 5.49 -30.91
CA LEU A 87 1.48 4.56 -29.95
C LEU A 87 0.88 3.38 -30.68
N VAL A 88 0.04 3.59 -31.70
CA VAL A 88 -0.68 2.51 -32.42
C VAL A 88 0.27 1.46 -33.03
N LYS A 89 1.54 1.82 -33.20
CA LYS A 89 2.59 0.99 -33.81
C LYS A 89 3.27 0.05 -32.82
N VAL A 90 3.08 0.24 -31.51
CA VAL A 90 3.58 -0.69 -30.49
C VAL A 90 2.59 -1.82 -30.31
N SER A 91 3.09 -3.06 -30.34
CA SER A 91 2.31 -4.24 -29.97
C SER A 91 3.14 -5.20 -29.14
N SER A 92 2.49 -5.98 -28.29
CA SER A 92 3.16 -7.04 -27.54
C SER A 92 2.29 -8.29 -27.49
N GLU A 93 2.91 -9.45 -27.56
CA GLU A 93 2.28 -10.74 -27.33
C GLU A 93 3.01 -11.44 -26.19
N LEU A 94 2.28 -11.76 -25.13
CA LEU A 94 2.81 -12.38 -23.92
C LEU A 94 2.13 -13.74 -23.68
N LYS A 95 2.92 -14.73 -23.31
CA LYS A 95 2.49 -16.10 -23.04
C LYS A 95 2.73 -16.46 -21.58
N LEU A 96 1.70 -17.00 -20.95
CA LEU A 96 1.76 -17.54 -19.61
C LEU A 96 2.45 -18.91 -19.64
N HIS A 97 3.58 -18.99 -18.95
CA HIS A 97 4.34 -20.23 -18.77
C HIS A 97 4.61 -20.46 -17.29
N LYS A 98 3.88 -21.42 -16.70
CA LYS A 98 3.93 -21.74 -15.26
C LYS A 98 3.66 -20.50 -14.39
N ASN A 99 4.72 -19.89 -13.85
CA ASN A 99 4.68 -18.74 -12.96
C ASN A 99 5.30 -17.49 -13.61
N SER A 100 5.37 -17.41 -14.92
CA SER A 100 5.84 -16.22 -15.63
C SER A 100 4.97 -15.89 -16.84
N LEU A 101 4.88 -14.60 -17.14
CA LEU A 101 4.26 -14.06 -18.33
C LEU A 101 5.39 -13.50 -19.20
N VAL A 102 5.68 -14.16 -20.31
CA VAL A 102 6.88 -13.92 -21.12
C VAL A 102 6.51 -13.68 -22.57
N GLY A 103 7.18 -12.74 -23.22
CA GLY A 103 7.00 -12.52 -24.65
C GLY A 103 7.91 -11.42 -25.17
N THR A 104 7.45 -10.78 -26.23
CA THR A 104 8.17 -9.68 -26.87
C THR A 104 7.24 -8.51 -27.11
N TRP A 105 7.81 -7.32 -27.14
CA TRP A 105 7.17 -6.14 -27.69
C TRP A 105 7.92 -5.71 -28.95
N GLY A 106 7.21 -5.06 -29.86
CA GLY A 106 7.79 -4.51 -31.08
C GLY A 106 7.10 -3.22 -31.50
N HIS A 107 7.84 -2.40 -32.22
CA HIS A 107 7.39 -1.18 -32.88
C HIS A 107 7.67 -1.28 -34.40
N GLU A 108 6.90 -0.58 -35.23
CA GLU A 108 7.07 -0.61 -36.69
C GLU A 108 8.46 -0.13 -37.17
N SER A 109 9.20 0.62 -36.34
CA SER A 109 10.58 1.04 -36.64
C SER A 109 11.64 -0.06 -36.47
N ASN A 110 11.24 -1.32 -36.33
CA ASN A 110 12.09 -2.47 -35.95
C ASN A 110 12.70 -2.38 -34.54
N GLU A 111 12.22 -1.48 -33.69
CA GLU A 111 12.51 -1.52 -32.26
C GLU A 111 11.70 -2.61 -31.58
N GLY A 112 12.26 -3.22 -30.54
CA GLY A 112 11.58 -4.25 -29.77
C GLY A 112 12.48 -4.84 -28.71
N GLY A 113 11.91 -5.73 -27.91
CA GLY A 113 12.64 -6.37 -26.83
C GLY A 113 11.81 -7.43 -26.12
N LYS A 114 12.47 -8.20 -25.25
CA LYS A 114 11.79 -9.19 -24.40
C LYS A 114 11.06 -8.51 -23.25
N VAL A 115 9.95 -9.12 -22.86
CA VAL A 115 9.16 -8.77 -21.69
C VAL A 115 9.00 -10.02 -20.84
N GLU A 116 9.26 -9.91 -19.55
CA GLU A 116 9.11 -11.02 -18.61
C GLU A 116 8.59 -10.52 -17.27
N PHE A 117 7.44 -11.02 -16.83
CA PHE A 117 6.88 -10.78 -15.50
C PHE A 117 6.75 -12.08 -14.72
N PHE A 118 6.95 -12.01 -13.41
CA PHE A 118 6.92 -13.18 -12.53
C PHE A 118 5.69 -13.14 -11.61
N ILE A 119 4.99 -14.27 -11.56
CA ILE A 119 3.93 -14.54 -10.59
C ILE A 119 4.59 -15.09 -9.34
N LYS A 120 4.78 -14.21 -8.34
CA LYS A 120 5.32 -14.59 -7.04
C LYS A 120 4.18 -15.03 -6.11
N LYS A 121 4.46 -16.06 -5.31
CA LYS A 121 3.58 -16.43 -4.20
C LYS A 121 3.69 -15.36 -3.10
N PRO A 122 2.59 -15.03 -2.39
CA PRO A 122 2.65 -14.11 -1.28
C PRO A 122 3.66 -14.57 -0.23
N MET A 123 4.43 -13.63 0.31
CA MET A 123 5.36 -13.90 1.41
C MET A 123 4.79 -13.30 2.69
N LYS A 124 4.97 -14.00 3.82
CA LYS A 124 4.64 -13.46 5.13
C LYS A 124 5.89 -13.34 5.98
N VAL A 125 6.03 -12.21 6.66
CA VAL A 125 7.07 -12.04 7.66
C VAL A 125 6.88 -13.07 8.78
N LYS A 126 7.99 -13.66 9.24
CA LYS A 126 7.97 -14.59 10.36
C LYS A 126 7.71 -13.81 11.64
N ALA A 127 6.61 -14.13 12.34
CA ALA A 127 6.26 -13.47 13.58
C ALA A 127 6.73 -14.26 14.82
N ARG A 128 7.22 -13.56 15.84
CA ARG A 128 7.45 -14.14 17.18
C ARG A 128 6.10 -14.30 17.88
N LYS A 129 5.76 -15.52 18.30
CA LYS A 129 4.54 -15.78 19.07
C LYS A 129 4.75 -15.38 20.53
N LEU A 130 3.92 -14.47 21.01
CA LEU A 130 3.91 -14.04 22.41
C LEU A 130 2.82 -14.80 23.16
N ARG A 131 3.04 -15.05 24.46
CA ARG A 131 2.11 -15.85 25.27
C ARG A 131 0.87 -15.09 25.73
N ASN A 132 0.98 -13.78 25.96
CA ASN A 132 -0.05 -12.94 26.56
C ASN A 132 0.29 -11.44 26.44
N TRP A 133 -0.59 -10.59 26.97
CA TRP A 133 -0.41 -9.14 27.03
C TRP A 133 0.87 -8.71 27.78
N SER A 134 1.19 -9.33 28.92
CA SER A 134 2.42 -9.03 29.65
C SER A 134 3.69 -9.24 28.81
N ALA A 135 3.75 -10.32 28.03
CA ALA A 135 4.86 -10.56 27.11
C ALA A 135 4.94 -9.51 25.98
N PHE A 136 3.80 -8.99 25.53
CA PHE A 136 3.77 -7.87 24.58
C PHE A 136 4.34 -6.59 25.19
N LYS A 137 3.99 -6.24 26.43
CA LYS A 137 4.57 -5.07 27.11
C LYS A 137 6.09 -5.17 27.26
N SER A 138 6.61 -6.36 27.59
CA SER A 138 8.06 -6.61 27.60
C SER A 138 8.68 -6.39 26.21
N TRP A 139 8.09 -6.98 25.17
CA TRP A 139 8.56 -6.81 23.80
C TRP A 139 8.52 -5.35 23.32
N ALA A 140 7.47 -4.60 23.66
CA ALA A 140 7.35 -3.18 23.32
C ALA A 140 8.45 -2.34 23.99
N SER A 141 8.78 -2.66 25.25
CA SER A 141 9.90 -2.03 25.96
C SER A 141 11.26 -2.39 25.36
N GLU A 142 11.48 -3.65 24.99
CA GLU A 142 12.69 -4.11 24.28
C GLU A 142 12.88 -3.33 22.98
N LYS A 143 11.84 -3.26 22.12
CA LYS A 143 11.90 -2.56 20.84
C LYS A 143 12.16 -1.07 20.98
N ARG A 144 11.59 -0.43 22.00
CA ARG A 144 11.87 0.96 22.32
C ARG A 144 13.33 1.16 22.74
N ALA A 145 13.90 0.25 23.51
CA ALA A 145 15.30 0.31 23.95
C ALA A 145 16.29 0.10 22.78
N GLU A 146 15.96 -0.79 21.84
CA GLU A 146 16.74 -0.98 20.60
C GLU A 146 16.77 0.27 19.73
N GLY A 147 15.67 1.04 19.69
CA GLY A 147 15.58 2.32 18.97
C GLY A 147 15.54 2.21 17.43
N ASN A 148 15.74 1.02 16.86
CA ASN A 148 15.75 0.81 15.41
C ASN A 148 14.34 0.79 14.80
N PHE A 149 13.36 0.30 15.55
CA PHE A 149 11.95 0.20 15.12
C PHE A 149 11.15 1.37 15.67
N VAL A 150 10.62 2.19 14.77
CA VAL A 150 9.98 3.47 15.11
C VAL A 150 8.50 3.53 14.73
N ASP A 151 8.04 2.60 13.91
CA ASP A 151 6.69 2.55 13.38
C ASP A 151 6.05 1.18 13.61
N PHE A 152 4.78 1.18 13.99
CA PHE A 152 4.04 -0.02 14.33
C PHE A 152 2.69 -0.06 13.60
N ARG A 153 2.20 -1.26 13.30
CA ARG A 153 0.87 -1.45 12.70
C ARG A 153 0.18 -2.69 13.27
N GLY A 154 -1.05 -2.52 13.74
CA GLY A 154 -1.86 -3.60 14.29
C GLY A 154 -2.87 -4.16 13.31
N HIS A 155 -2.98 -5.48 13.24
CA HIS A 155 -3.99 -6.22 12.49
C HIS A 155 -4.76 -7.13 13.44
N GLY A 156 -6.11 -7.14 13.39
CA GLY A 156 -6.91 -8.02 14.24
C GLY A 156 -6.89 -9.50 13.85
N SER A 157 -6.14 -9.87 12.81
CA SER A 157 -5.79 -11.24 12.51
C SER A 157 -4.38 -11.34 11.95
N ASN A 158 -3.60 -12.33 12.40
CA ASN A 158 -2.31 -12.67 11.80
C ASN A 158 -2.43 -13.31 10.39
N THR A 159 -3.66 -13.57 9.95
CA THR A 159 -3.94 -14.05 8.58
C THR A 159 -3.98 -12.93 7.55
N PHE A 160 -4.11 -11.67 7.99
CA PHE A 160 -4.09 -10.52 7.10
C PHE A 160 -2.72 -10.29 6.46
N THR A 161 -2.72 -9.60 5.33
CA THR A 161 -1.52 -9.20 4.59
C THR A 161 -1.26 -7.72 4.78
N LEU A 162 0.00 -7.32 4.77
CA LEU A 162 0.40 -5.91 4.77
C LEU A 162 0.12 -5.27 3.40
N SER A 163 -1.14 -4.91 3.16
CA SER A 163 -1.62 -4.33 1.90
C SER A 163 -2.47 -3.09 2.14
N SER A 164 -2.51 -2.14 1.20
CA SER A 164 -3.31 -0.92 1.32
C SER A 164 -4.81 -1.21 1.15
N THR A 165 -5.67 -0.25 1.47
CA THR A 165 -7.12 -0.39 1.22
C THR A 165 -7.42 -0.46 -0.28
N LEU A 166 -6.66 0.28 -1.11
CA LEU A 166 -6.75 0.21 -2.58
C LEU A 166 -6.43 -1.18 -3.12
N HIS A 167 -5.32 -1.77 -2.67
CA HIS A 167 -4.87 -3.09 -3.11
C HIS A 167 -5.84 -4.20 -2.68
N ARG A 168 -6.39 -4.11 -1.45
CA ARG A 168 -7.45 -5.02 -0.98
C ARG A 168 -8.75 -4.91 -1.78
N ALA A 169 -9.04 -3.73 -2.34
CA ALA A 169 -10.17 -3.53 -3.25
C ALA A 169 -9.91 -4.07 -4.66
N GLY A 170 -8.79 -4.76 -4.89
CA GLY A 170 -8.45 -5.36 -6.18
C GLY A 170 -7.90 -4.37 -7.20
N ARG A 171 -7.38 -3.21 -6.76
CA ARG A 171 -6.80 -2.19 -7.63
C ARG A 171 -5.33 -1.97 -7.34
N SER A 172 -4.51 -1.82 -8.37
CA SER A 172 -3.06 -1.59 -8.28
C SER A 172 -2.56 -0.48 -9.23
N ARG A 173 -3.47 0.09 -10.04
CA ARG A 173 -3.18 1.17 -10.99
C ARG A 173 -3.17 2.54 -10.30
N SER A 174 -2.00 2.95 -9.81
CA SER A 174 -1.82 4.25 -9.13
C SER A 174 -2.12 5.45 -10.03
N GLU A 175 -1.84 5.36 -11.34
CA GLU A 175 -2.17 6.42 -12.29
C GLU A 175 -3.68 6.60 -12.40
N ARG A 176 -4.47 5.52 -12.44
CA ARG A 176 -5.94 5.60 -12.44
C ARG A 176 -6.46 6.21 -11.14
N PHE A 177 -5.85 5.87 -10.00
CA PHE A 177 -6.17 6.51 -8.72
C PHE A 177 -5.94 8.04 -8.79
N CYS A 178 -4.78 8.47 -9.30
CA CYS A 178 -4.44 9.90 -9.43
C CYS A 178 -5.26 10.67 -10.46
N TYR A 179 -5.58 10.07 -11.62
CA TYR A 179 -6.22 10.76 -12.74
C TYR A 179 -7.75 10.65 -12.74
N GLU A 180 -8.33 9.61 -12.13
CA GLU A 180 -9.78 9.40 -12.13
C GLU A 180 -10.40 9.52 -10.74
N THR A 181 -9.76 8.91 -9.72
CA THR A 181 -10.37 8.80 -8.39
C THR A 181 -10.19 10.09 -7.59
N MET A 182 -8.97 10.59 -7.50
CA MET A 182 -8.65 11.78 -6.70
C MET A 182 -9.31 13.07 -7.20
N PRO A 183 -9.36 13.38 -8.51
CA PRO A 183 -10.01 14.61 -8.98
C PRO A 183 -11.51 14.64 -8.67
N ARG A 184 -12.19 13.47 -8.74
CA ARG A 184 -13.59 13.34 -8.34
C ARG A 184 -13.76 13.59 -6.84
N PHE A 185 -12.93 12.95 -6.01
CA PHE A 185 -12.98 13.14 -4.56
C PHE A 185 -12.71 14.60 -4.17
N GLN A 186 -11.67 15.22 -4.75
CA GLN A 186 -11.33 16.63 -4.50
C GLN A 186 -12.51 17.54 -4.81
N GLY A 187 -13.18 17.37 -5.96
CA GLY A 187 -14.37 18.17 -6.29
C GLY A 187 -15.49 18.11 -5.24
N PHE A 188 -15.77 16.93 -4.68
CA PHE A 188 -16.73 16.79 -3.57
C PHE A 188 -16.20 17.38 -2.26
N ALA A 189 -14.95 17.11 -1.93
CA ALA A 189 -14.32 17.56 -0.69
C ALA A 189 -14.25 19.09 -0.61
N GLU A 190 -13.91 19.77 -1.71
CA GLU A 190 -13.91 21.23 -1.78
C GLU A 190 -15.28 21.84 -1.46
N ASN A 191 -16.35 21.23 -1.97
CA ASN A 191 -17.71 21.70 -1.74
C ASN A 191 -18.16 21.46 -0.29
N ILE A 192 -17.85 20.29 0.29
CA ILE A 192 -18.27 19.92 1.64
C ILE A 192 -17.48 20.67 2.72
N LEU A 193 -16.17 20.85 2.51
CA LEU A 193 -15.25 21.42 3.51
C LEU A 193 -15.05 22.93 3.36
N ASP A 194 -15.66 23.55 2.35
CA ASP A 194 -15.46 24.96 1.97
C ASP A 194 -13.96 25.30 1.87
N MET A 195 -13.24 24.48 1.09
CA MET A 195 -11.81 24.63 0.85
C MET A 195 -11.48 24.48 -0.64
N ARG A 196 -10.29 24.91 -1.05
CA ARG A 196 -9.79 24.74 -2.42
C ARG A 196 -8.51 23.94 -2.38
N PHE A 197 -8.39 22.95 -3.26
CA PHE A 197 -7.13 22.26 -3.53
C PHE A 197 -6.49 22.86 -4.79
N THR A 198 -5.27 23.32 -4.65
CA THR A 198 -4.50 23.83 -5.78
C THR A 198 -4.07 22.68 -6.67
N ARG A 199 -4.49 22.70 -7.93
CA ARG A 199 -4.14 21.64 -8.89
C ARG A 199 -2.63 21.59 -9.10
N GLY A 200 -2.05 20.42 -8.89
CA GLY A 200 -0.60 20.20 -9.05
C GLY A 200 0.23 20.60 -7.83
N ASP A 201 -0.39 21.12 -6.76
CA ASP A 201 0.29 21.37 -5.51
C ASP A 201 0.46 20.06 -4.71
N PRO A 202 1.70 19.64 -4.39
CA PRO A 202 1.94 18.37 -3.71
C PRO A 202 1.38 18.32 -2.28
N ASP A 203 1.34 19.44 -1.57
CA ASP A 203 0.88 19.51 -0.18
C ASP A 203 -0.65 19.37 -0.13
N ASP A 204 -1.37 20.07 -1.00
CA ASP A 204 -2.81 19.96 -1.15
C ASP A 204 -3.23 18.58 -1.63
N PHE A 205 -2.49 17.98 -2.58
CA PHE A 205 -2.72 16.61 -2.98
C PHE A 205 -2.53 15.63 -1.81
N SER A 206 -1.46 15.79 -1.02
CA SER A 206 -1.20 14.96 0.16
C SER A 206 -2.32 15.08 1.20
N VAL A 207 -2.80 16.30 1.47
CA VAL A 207 -3.97 16.52 2.34
C VAL A 207 -5.22 15.84 1.79
N ALA A 208 -5.49 15.95 0.49
CA ALA A 208 -6.65 15.31 -0.14
C ALA A 208 -6.61 13.78 0.00
N VAL A 209 -5.45 13.15 -0.22
CA VAL A 209 -5.30 11.69 -0.05
C VAL A 209 -5.48 11.29 1.43
N GLY A 210 -4.96 12.10 2.37
CA GLY A 210 -5.15 11.87 3.80
C GLY A 210 -6.62 11.96 4.23
N LEU A 211 -7.38 12.93 3.69
CA LEU A 211 -8.82 13.06 3.90
C LEU A 211 -9.59 11.88 3.31
N ALA A 212 -9.24 11.46 2.09
CA ALA A 212 -9.83 10.30 1.45
C ALA A 212 -9.68 9.03 2.31
N GLN A 213 -8.46 8.75 2.78
CA GLN A 213 -8.18 7.63 3.69
C GLN A 213 -9.00 7.73 4.98
N HIS A 214 -9.05 8.92 5.59
CA HIS A 214 -9.79 9.16 6.83
C HIS A 214 -11.30 8.88 6.71
N HIS A 215 -11.89 9.20 5.56
CA HIS A 215 -13.31 9.01 5.28
C HIS A 215 -13.61 7.65 4.61
N GLY A 216 -12.64 6.74 4.55
CA GLY A 216 -12.85 5.36 4.13
C GLY A 216 -12.79 5.12 2.63
N LEU A 217 -12.34 6.10 1.83
CA LEU A 217 -12.02 5.84 0.42
C LEU A 217 -10.82 4.87 0.35
N PRO A 218 -10.86 3.81 -0.48
CA PRO A 218 -9.69 2.98 -0.70
C PRO A 218 -8.52 3.80 -1.28
N THR A 219 -7.41 3.87 -0.56
CA THR A 219 -6.21 4.61 -0.95
C THR A 219 -4.97 3.69 -0.94
N PRO A 220 -3.90 4.09 -1.64
CA PRO A 220 -2.60 3.41 -1.58
C PRO A 220 -1.82 3.69 -0.27
N LEU A 221 -2.45 4.32 0.73
CA LEU A 221 -1.84 4.55 2.03
C LEU A 221 -1.92 3.33 2.93
N LEU A 222 -0.88 3.18 3.75
CA LEU A 222 -0.84 2.31 4.91
C LEU A 222 -0.66 3.16 6.16
N ASP A 223 -1.55 2.97 7.13
CA ASP A 223 -1.50 3.63 8.42
C ASP A 223 -0.51 2.91 9.35
N TRP A 224 0.50 3.64 9.78
CA TRP A 224 1.42 3.24 10.84
C TRP A 224 1.23 4.18 12.03
N THR A 225 1.73 3.78 13.19
CA THR A 225 1.72 4.61 14.39
C THR A 225 3.10 4.60 15.05
N ALA A 226 3.46 5.70 15.69
CA ALA A 226 4.66 5.79 16.51
C ALA A 226 4.63 4.92 17.77
N SER A 227 3.46 4.43 18.16
CA SER A 227 3.25 3.75 19.44
C SER A 227 2.90 2.27 19.23
N PRO A 228 3.67 1.32 19.82
CA PRO A 228 3.31 -0.09 19.79
C PRO A 228 1.97 -0.33 20.51
N TYR A 229 1.64 0.47 21.51
CA TYR A 229 0.38 0.38 22.26
C TYR A 229 -0.82 0.82 21.44
N VAL A 230 -0.65 1.86 20.61
CA VAL A 230 -1.68 2.26 19.63
C VAL A 230 -1.89 1.15 18.60
N ALA A 231 -0.81 0.55 18.09
CA ALA A 231 -0.93 -0.58 17.16
C ALA A 231 -1.66 -1.76 17.81
N ALA A 232 -1.33 -2.11 19.05
CA ALA A 232 -2.03 -3.15 19.79
C ALA A 232 -3.52 -2.82 20.01
N PHE A 233 -3.86 -1.56 20.32
CA PHE A 233 -5.24 -1.11 20.43
C PHE A 233 -6.03 -1.41 19.16
N PHE A 234 -5.53 -1.00 17.98
CA PHE A 234 -6.19 -1.29 16.71
C PHE A 234 -6.33 -2.78 16.44
N ALA A 235 -5.29 -3.55 16.75
CA ALA A 235 -5.29 -5.00 16.55
C ALA A 235 -6.36 -5.68 17.42
N PHE A 236 -6.41 -5.39 18.71
CA PHE A 236 -7.37 -6.01 19.63
C PHE A 236 -8.80 -5.48 19.47
N SER A 237 -8.98 -4.18 19.24
CA SER A 237 -10.31 -3.60 19.00
C SER A 237 -10.96 -4.19 17.75
N ASP A 238 -10.20 -4.30 16.65
CA ASP A 238 -10.68 -4.96 15.42
C ASP A 238 -11.02 -6.44 15.69
N ALA A 239 -10.12 -7.16 16.37
CA ALA A 239 -10.32 -8.58 16.70
C ALA A 239 -11.61 -8.80 17.49
N LEU A 240 -11.83 -8.01 18.55
CA LEU A 240 -13.01 -8.10 19.42
C LEU A 240 -14.30 -7.78 18.66
N ALA A 241 -14.30 -6.72 17.84
CA ALA A 241 -15.46 -6.31 17.06
C ALA A 241 -15.93 -7.34 16.01
N ASN A 242 -15.02 -8.24 15.59
CA ASN A 242 -15.24 -9.18 14.50
C ASN A 242 -15.00 -10.65 14.93
N LEU A 243 -15.18 -10.97 16.21
CA LEU A 243 -15.08 -12.36 16.69
C LEU A 243 -16.08 -13.28 16.01
N SER A 244 -17.32 -12.80 15.80
CA SER A 244 -18.40 -13.57 15.18
C SER A 244 -18.16 -13.83 13.69
N THR A 245 -17.55 -12.87 12.98
CA THR A 245 -17.27 -12.97 11.54
C THR A 245 -15.94 -13.67 11.25
N ARG A 246 -15.06 -13.83 12.25
CA ARG A 246 -13.74 -14.45 12.11
C ARG A 246 -13.45 -15.52 13.19
N PRO A 247 -14.24 -16.60 13.27
CA PRO A 247 -14.12 -17.61 14.34
C PRO A 247 -12.78 -18.36 14.31
N ASN A 248 -12.11 -18.43 13.15
CA ASN A 248 -10.83 -19.11 12.98
C ASN A 248 -9.62 -18.22 13.35
N SER A 249 -9.84 -16.93 13.63
CA SER A 249 -8.75 -16.04 14.05
C SER A 249 -8.41 -16.33 15.50
N THR A 250 -7.15 -16.69 15.77
CA THR A 250 -6.68 -17.01 17.13
C THR A 250 -5.71 -15.97 17.68
N HIS A 251 -5.03 -15.24 16.80
CA HIS A 251 -4.01 -14.26 17.16
C HIS A 251 -4.20 -12.98 16.37
N VAL A 252 -3.97 -11.86 17.04
CA VAL A 252 -3.73 -10.56 16.40
C VAL A 252 -2.25 -10.46 16.02
N ARG A 253 -1.93 -9.53 15.12
CA ARG A 253 -0.54 -9.26 14.72
C ARG A 253 -0.19 -7.80 14.92
N VAL A 254 1.02 -7.55 15.44
CA VAL A 254 1.63 -6.21 15.46
C VAL A 254 2.94 -6.26 14.68
N TYR A 255 3.03 -5.46 13.63
CA TYR A 255 4.24 -5.23 12.86
C TYR A 255 5.09 -4.13 13.51
N SER A 256 6.41 -4.21 13.34
CA SER A 256 7.36 -3.13 13.63
C SER A 256 8.22 -2.86 12.40
N LEU A 257 8.24 -1.62 11.96
CA LEU A 257 8.98 -1.15 10.79
C LEU A 257 10.18 -0.32 11.23
N SER A 258 11.32 -0.65 10.63
CA SER A 258 12.62 -0.07 10.92
C SER A 258 12.73 1.32 10.33
N ARG A 259 13.40 2.22 11.06
CA ARG A 259 13.76 3.56 10.58
C ARG A 259 14.66 3.50 9.34
N ALA A 260 15.37 2.39 9.15
CA ALA A 260 16.20 2.18 7.96
C ALA A 260 15.38 2.14 6.66
N LEU A 261 14.05 1.98 6.72
CA LEU A 261 13.21 2.14 5.52
C LEU A 261 13.49 3.47 4.82
N SER A 262 13.66 4.56 5.56
CA SER A 262 13.97 5.89 4.98
C SER A 262 15.29 5.95 4.24
N SER A 263 16.25 5.05 4.54
CA SER A 263 17.54 4.98 3.83
C SER A 263 17.47 4.17 2.53
N ILE A 264 16.46 3.32 2.36
CA ILE A 264 16.28 2.49 1.16
C ILE A 264 15.11 2.98 0.29
N ALA A 265 14.21 3.77 0.86
CA ALA A 265 13.09 4.36 0.17
C ALA A 265 13.55 5.49 -0.74
N SER A 266 12.79 5.72 -1.82
CA SER A 266 13.04 6.87 -2.69
C SER A 266 12.85 8.17 -1.87
N PRO A 267 13.79 9.13 -1.96
CA PRO A 267 13.62 10.44 -1.33
C PRO A 267 12.50 11.24 -2.01
N ILE A 268 12.20 10.92 -3.28
CA ILE A 268 11.09 11.50 -4.02
C ILE A 268 9.84 10.65 -3.76
N VAL A 269 8.80 11.28 -3.24
CA VAL A 269 7.51 10.65 -2.95
C VAL A 269 6.57 10.92 -4.13
N SER A 270 6.25 9.87 -4.88
CA SER A 270 5.33 9.96 -6.01
C SER A 270 4.45 8.71 -6.09
N LEU A 271 3.15 8.92 -6.24
CA LEU A 271 2.19 7.84 -6.44
C LEU A 271 2.36 7.14 -7.78
N THR A 272 2.76 7.89 -8.79
CA THR A 272 3.02 7.39 -10.15
C THR A 272 4.50 7.10 -10.36
N ALA A 273 5.24 6.83 -9.28
CA ALA A 273 6.64 6.42 -9.37
C ALA A 273 6.78 5.22 -10.34
N PRO A 274 7.76 5.26 -11.28
CA PRO A 274 7.91 4.23 -12.30
C PRO A 274 8.35 2.88 -11.71
N GLY A 275 9.17 2.91 -10.66
CA GLY A 275 9.70 1.73 -9.97
C GLY A 275 8.90 1.33 -8.71
N LYS A 276 9.38 0.31 -8.01
CA LYS A 276 8.80 -0.15 -6.74
C LYS A 276 8.94 0.96 -5.71
N HIS A 277 7.84 1.36 -5.09
CA HIS A 277 7.80 2.53 -4.23
C HIS A 277 7.12 2.23 -2.89
N ALA A 278 7.81 2.58 -1.80
CA ALA A 278 7.31 2.57 -0.43
C ALA A 278 8.02 3.68 0.35
N SER A 279 7.38 4.85 0.51
CA SER A 279 7.97 6.01 1.17
C SER A 279 6.99 6.65 2.15
N TYR A 280 7.51 7.28 3.21
CA TYR A 280 6.67 8.02 4.14
C TYR A 280 6.06 9.24 3.45
N LEU A 281 4.75 9.43 3.66
CA LEU A 281 4.04 10.61 3.23
C LEU A 281 3.78 11.49 4.45
N ASN A 282 4.44 12.65 4.50
CA ASN A 282 4.17 13.63 5.54
C ASN A 282 2.93 14.43 5.16
N ILE A 283 1.87 14.31 5.95
CA ILE A 283 0.62 15.02 5.73
C ILE A 283 0.43 16.00 6.88
N ALA A 284 0.28 17.28 6.56
CA ALA A 284 -0.12 18.26 7.57
C ALA A 284 -1.47 17.82 8.17
N PRO A 285 -1.62 17.76 9.52
CA PRO A 285 -2.84 17.26 10.18
C PRO A 285 -4.04 18.21 10.06
N ARG A 286 -4.04 19.09 9.05
CA ARG A 286 -5.11 20.04 8.72
C ARG A 286 -6.41 19.25 8.57
N LYS A 287 -7.41 19.59 9.39
CA LYS A 287 -8.74 18.95 9.40
C LYS A 287 -8.73 17.43 9.65
N ASN A 288 -7.64 16.87 10.18
CA ASN A 288 -7.55 15.44 10.52
C ASN A 288 -7.06 15.25 11.97
N PRO A 289 -7.92 15.50 12.98
CA PRO A 289 -7.55 15.36 14.39
C PRO A 289 -7.19 13.92 14.77
N ARG A 290 -7.73 12.93 14.04
CA ARG A 290 -7.41 11.50 14.25
C ARG A 290 -5.94 11.20 13.99
N LEU A 291 -5.33 11.84 13.00
CA LEU A 291 -3.91 11.63 12.68
C LEU A 291 -3.02 11.92 13.90
N LEU A 292 -3.29 13.01 14.62
CA LEU A 292 -2.56 13.38 15.82
C LEU A 292 -2.84 12.42 16.99
N ALA A 293 -4.11 12.15 17.28
CA ALA A 293 -4.50 11.27 18.38
C ALA A 293 -3.91 9.86 18.25
N GLN A 294 -3.83 9.35 17.03
CA GLN A 294 -3.32 8.02 16.72
C GLN A 294 -1.80 7.97 16.57
N GLN A 295 -1.11 9.11 16.72
CA GLN A 295 0.32 9.25 16.42
C GLN A 295 0.64 8.69 15.03
N GLY A 296 -0.26 8.95 14.09
CA GLY A 296 -0.31 8.26 12.81
C GLY A 296 0.76 8.76 11.85
N ARG A 297 1.27 7.83 11.05
CA ARG A 297 2.24 8.05 9.98
C ARG A 297 1.77 7.29 8.76
N PHE A 298 1.76 7.96 7.62
CA PHE A 298 1.34 7.33 6.38
C PHE A 298 2.55 6.80 5.62
N LEU A 299 2.45 5.56 5.18
CA LEU A 299 3.34 5.00 4.18
C LEU A 299 2.58 4.93 2.86
N LEU A 300 3.11 5.60 1.84
CA LEU A 300 2.63 5.55 0.47
C LEU A 300 3.28 4.38 -0.25
N THR A 301 2.52 3.53 -0.93
CA THR A 301 3.11 2.45 -1.72
C THR A 301 2.32 2.09 -2.96
N ASN A 302 3.03 1.75 -4.04
CA ASN A 302 2.46 1.12 -5.23
C ASN A 302 2.60 -0.42 -5.21
N ILE A 303 2.99 -1.02 -4.07
CA ILE A 303 3.32 -2.44 -3.94
C ILE A 303 2.15 -3.16 -3.25
N VAL A 304 1.60 -4.17 -3.92
CA VAL A 304 0.46 -4.97 -3.43
C VAL A 304 0.86 -5.84 -2.24
N ASP A 305 1.99 -6.54 -2.36
CA ASP A 305 2.58 -7.37 -1.29
C ASP A 305 3.81 -6.69 -0.70
N LEU A 306 3.58 -5.78 0.24
CA LEU A 306 4.66 -5.03 0.88
C LEU A 306 5.55 -5.92 1.76
N GLU A 307 5.03 -7.02 2.32
CA GLU A 307 5.84 -7.95 3.12
C GLU A 307 6.90 -8.62 2.25
N ALA A 308 6.51 -9.14 1.09
CA ALA A 308 7.45 -9.75 0.16
C ALA A 308 8.53 -8.77 -0.30
N PHE A 309 8.14 -7.54 -0.63
CA PHE A 309 9.09 -6.49 -1.03
C PHE A 309 10.10 -6.18 0.07
N LEU A 310 9.64 -5.96 1.30
CA LEU A 310 10.53 -5.66 2.42
C LEU A 310 11.46 -6.85 2.72
N CYS A 311 10.94 -8.08 2.78
CA CYS A 311 11.77 -9.26 2.99
C CYS A 311 12.80 -9.51 1.87
N GLU A 312 12.49 -9.15 0.62
CA GLU A 312 13.46 -9.18 -0.48
C GLU A 312 14.53 -8.11 -0.31
N ALA A 313 14.15 -6.88 0.06
CA ALA A 313 15.09 -5.81 0.36
C ALA A 313 16.02 -6.15 1.53
N GLU A 314 15.53 -6.80 2.59
CA GLU A 314 16.36 -7.28 3.72
C GLU A 314 17.42 -8.28 3.26
N LYS A 315 17.08 -9.20 2.34
CA LYS A 315 18.03 -10.20 1.82
C LYS A 315 19.18 -9.56 1.05
N VAL A 316 18.90 -8.48 0.32
CA VAL A 316 19.88 -7.75 -0.49
C VAL A 316 20.72 -6.82 0.37
N THR A 317 20.07 -6.01 1.20
CA THR A 317 20.73 -4.96 2.01
C THR A 317 21.37 -5.49 3.29
N LYS A 318 20.95 -6.67 3.77
CA LYS A 318 21.29 -7.24 5.08
C LYS A 318 20.87 -6.37 6.27
N ILE A 319 19.94 -5.44 6.03
CA ILE A 319 19.34 -4.59 7.06
C ILE A 319 17.98 -5.18 7.42
N GLU A 320 17.66 -5.33 8.71
CA GLU A 320 16.33 -5.72 9.17
C GLU A 320 15.37 -4.53 9.03
N LEU A 321 14.31 -4.72 8.26
CA LEU A 321 13.34 -3.70 7.89
C LEU A 321 11.99 -3.93 8.56
N LEU A 322 11.53 -5.17 8.63
CA LEU A 322 10.19 -5.52 9.11
C LEU A 322 10.25 -6.72 10.06
N THR A 323 9.72 -6.56 11.27
CA THR A 323 9.44 -7.70 12.16
C THR A 323 7.99 -7.70 12.59
N ALA A 324 7.53 -8.83 13.16
CA ALA A 324 6.17 -8.94 13.67
C ALA A 324 6.10 -9.80 14.93
N VAL A 325 5.07 -9.55 15.73
CA VAL A 325 4.67 -10.40 16.85
C VAL A 325 3.21 -10.80 16.70
N ASP A 326 2.92 -12.06 17.06
CA ASP A 326 1.56 -12.58 17.13
C ASP A 326 1.15 -12.71 18.60
N ILE A 327 -0.03 -12.19 18.96
CA ILE A 327 -0.53 -12.16 20.34
C ILE A 327 -1.90 -12.83 20.40
N PRO A 328 -2.18 -13.72 21.36
CA PRO A 328 -3.45 -14.42 21.46
C PRO A 328 -4.62 -13.44 21.65
N ILE A 329 -5.71 -13.64 20.90
CA ILE A 329 -6.94 -12.85 21.01
C ILE A 329 -7.57 -12.96 22.40
N SER A 330 -7.31 -14.06 23.13
CA SER A 330 -7.71 -14.20 24.53
C SER A 330 -7.16 -13.11 25.46
N SER A 331 -6.12 -12.38 25.03
CA SER A 331 -5.57 -11.24 25.77
C SER A 331 -6.31 -9.92 25.49
N ALA A 332 -7.31 -9.89 24.59
CA ALA A 332 -7.92 -8.65 24.11
C ALA A 332 -8.57 -7.83 25.24
N VAL A 333 -9.33 -8.48 26.14
CA VAL A 333 -10.00 -7.78 27.25
C VAL A 333 -8.97 -7.16 28.20
N GLU A 334 -7.98 -7.95 28.65
CA GLU A 334 -6.90 -7.47 29.51
C GLU A 334 -6.12 -6.32 28.86
N ALA A 335 -5.79 -6.45 27.57
CA ALA A 335 -5.04 -5.45 26.84
C ALA A 335 -5.82 -4.16 26.67
N LEU A 336 -7.09 -4.22 26.26
CA LEU A 336 -7.93 -3.03 26.06
C LEU A 336 -8.24 -2.30 27.37
N GLU A 337 -8.40 -3.04 28.47
CA GLU A 337 -8.57 -2.46 29.81
C GLU A 337 -7.29 -1.73 30.26
N ASP A 338 -6.13 -2.36 30.14
CA ASP A 338 -4.84 -1.74 30.49
C ASP A 338 -4.54 -0.50 29.61
N LEU A 339 -4.82 -0.60 28.30
CA LEU A 339 -4.71 0.53 27.37
C LEU A 339 -5.65 1.68 27.72
N TYR A 340 -6.88 1.37 28.14
CA TYR A 340 -7.83 2.36 28.63
C TYR A 340 -7.28 3.12 29.86
N PHE A 341 -6.68 2.41 30.83
CA PHE A 341 -6.01 3.02 31.98
C PHE A 341 -4.78 3.87 31.59
N MET A 342 -4.16 3.62 30.44
CA MET A 342 -3.10 4.45 29.85
C MET A 342 -3.63 5.65 29.06
N GLY A 343 -4.95 5.85 28.98
CA GLY A 343 -5.60 6.92 28.19
C GLY A 343 -5.78 6.60 26.70
N LEU A 344 -5.52 5.36 26.29
CA LEU A 344 -5.68 4.89 24.91
C LEU A 344 -7.05 4.21 24.77
N SER A 345 -8.08 5.00 24.45
CA SER A 345 -9.45 4.55 24.28
C SER A 345 -9.96 4.85 22.87
N ALA A 346 -11.07 4.22 22.46
CA ALA A 346 -11.69 4.55 21.18
C ALA A 346 -12.15 6.01 21.12
N ALA A 347 -12.57 6.59 22.25
CA ALA A 347 -12.97 7.99 22.32
C ALA A 347 -11.79 8.95 22.13
N SER A 348 -10.60 8.63 22.67
CA SER A 348 -9.41 9.46 22.45
C SER A 348 -8.86 9.30 21.02
N MET A 349 -8.93 8.09 20.45
CA MET A 349 -8.40 7.78 19.12
C MET A 349 -9.32 8.22 17.97
N PHE A 350 -10.62 8.29 18.21
CA PHE A 350 -11.65 8.66 17.24
C PHE A 350 -12.60 9.70 17.86
N PRO A 351 -12.24 10.99 17.83
CA PRO A 351 -13.11 12.04 18.37
C PRO A 351 -14.49 12.01 17.72
N GLY A 352 -15.54 11.97 18.54
CA GLY A 352 -16.93 11.88 18.12
C GLY A 352 -17.72 10.80 18.86
N LEU A 353 -19.04 10.77 18.65
CA LEU A 353 -19.94 9.82 19.33
C LEU A 353 -19.60 8.36 18.98
N ASP A 354 -19.19 8.08 17.75
CA ASP A 354 -18.79 6.72 17.33
C ASP A 354 -17.64 6.17 18.17
N GLY A 355 -16.64 7.01 18.47
CA GLY A 355 -15.52 6.66 19.34
C GLY A 355 -15.96 6.42 20.79
N VAL A 356 -16.85 7.26 21.31
CA VAL A 356 -17.43 7.09 22.66
C VAL A 356 -18.23 5.79 22.76
N CYS A 357 -19.12 5.52 21.80
CA CYS A 357 -19.90 4.28 21.79
C CYS A 357 -19.00 3.05 21.67
N THR A 358 -17.93 3.12 20.88
CA THR A 358 -16.95 2.03 20.76
C THR A 358 -16.18 1.81 22.05
N MET A 359 -15.81 2.89 22.75
CA MET A 359 -15.15 2.82 24.06
C MET A 359 -16.05 2.14 25.09
N MET A 360 -17.31 2.57 25.21
CA MET A 360 -18.27 1.96 26.12
C MET A 360 -18.50 0.47 25.82
N LYS A 361 -18.54 0.07 24.54
CA LYS A 361 -18.60 -1.34 24.15
C LYS A 361 -17.38 -2.13 24.64
N HIS A 362 -16.18 -1.56 24.60
CA HIS A 362 -15.00 -2.21 25.19
C HIS A 362 -15.16 -2.35 26.71
N GLU A 363 -15.59 -1.29 27.40
CA GLU A 363 -15.79 -1.28 28.86
C GLU A 363 -16.79 -2.32 29.34
N MET A 364 -17.85 -2.59 28.56
CA MET A 364 -18.81 -3.66 28.88
C MET A 364 -18.18 -5.05 28.95
N ASN A 365 -16.98 -5.25 28.39
CA ASN A 365 -16.23 -6.50 28.48
C ASN A 365 -15.22 -6.54 29.63
N PHE A 366 -14.95 -5.40 30.30
CA PHE A 366 -13.97 -5.33 31.38
C PHE A 366 -14.48 -6.06 32.63
N LYS A 367 -13.55 -6.62 33.40
CA LYS A 367 -13.93 -7.36 34.61
C LYS A 367 -14.39 -6.37 35.68
N GLN A 368 -15.68 -6.38 35.99
CA GLN A 368 -16.17 -5.70 37.20
C GLN A 368 -15.70 -6.50 38.42
N LYS A 369 -14.76 -5.94 39.19
CA LYS A 369 -14.51 -6.44 40.54
C LYS A 369 -15.72 -6.03 41.39
N ILE A 370 -16.51 -7.02 41.82
CA ILE A 370 -17.59 -6.88 42.80
C ILE A 370 -16.98 -6.56 44.16
#